data_AF-A0A399ZUZ7-F1
#
_entry.id   AF-A0A399ZUZ7-F1
#
_cell.length_a   1.000
_cell.length_b   1.000
_cell.length_c   1.000
_cell.angle_alpha   90.00
_cell.angle_beta   90.00
_cell.angle_gamma   90.00
#
_symmetry.space_group_name_H-M   'P 1'
#
loop_
_entity.id
_entity.type
_entity.pdbx_description
1 polymer ?
#
loop_
_entity_poly.entity_id
_entity_poly.type
_entity_poly.pdbx_seq_one_letter_code
_entity_poly.pdbx_strand_id
1 'polypeptide(L)'
;MKRIPILLGAQAARAKIARQRTLTEKIISPANLARLEKTFGARLTPEEAVKKILDDVRERGDAAAGEWNEKIDGGARENFLVSAAEIETAYQETPRAVRDALHLA
;
A
#
# COMPACT_ATOMS: atom_id res chain seq x y z
N MET A 1 7.33 -4.58 21.78
CA MET A 1 7.17 -3.23 21.18
C MET A 1 8.54 -2.63 20.90
N LYS A 2 8.88 -2.31 19.65
CA LYS A 2 10.12 -1.58 19.34
C LYS A 2 9.91 -0.10 19.69
N ARG A 3 10.69 0.45 20.64
CA ARG A 3 10.67 1.87 20.99
C ARG A 3 11.28 2.69 19.86
N ILE A 4 10.68 3.83 19.53
CA ILE A 4 11.26 4.81 18.59
C ILE A 4 12.34 5.58 19.36
N PRO A 5 13.62 5.54 18.94
CA PRO A 5 14.69 6.22 19.65
C PRO A 5 14.63 7.74 19.39
N ILE A 6 14.67 8.53 20.46
CA ILE A 6 14.85 10.00 20.41
C ILE A 6 16.31 10.26 20.04
N LEU A 7 16.53 11.04 18.97
CA LEU A 7 17.86 11.45 18.53
C LEU A 7 18.12 12.87 19.03
N LEU A 8 19.20 13.04 19.78
CA LEU A 8 19.61 14.34 20.29
C LEU A 8 20.74 14.89 19.41
N GLY A 9 20.46 16.00 18.73
CA GLY A 9 21.45 16.75 17.96
C GLY A 9 21.58 16.35 16.48
N ALA A 10 22.02 17.32 15.67
CA ALA A 10 22.11 17.19 14.21
C ALA A 10 23.10 16.10 13.76
N GLN A 11 24.17 15.86 14.52
CA GLN A 11 25.17 14.82 14.19
C GLN A 11 24.61 13.40 14.37
N ALA A 12 23.86 13.16 15.45
CA ALA A 12 23.17 11.89 15.67
C ALA A 12 22.08 11.64 14.62
N ALA A 13 21.34 12.69 14.23
CA ALA A 13 20.38 12.62 13.13
C ALA A 13 21.08 12.29 11.80
N ARG A 14 22.16 12.98 11.45
CA ARG A 14 22.94 12.71 10.22
C ARG A 14 23.49 11.29 10.17
N ALA A 15 24.03 10.77 11.27
CA ALA A 15 24.55 9.40 11.33
C ALA A 15 23.44 8.35 11.11
N LYS A 16 22.24 8.55 11.69
CA LYS A 16 21.09 7.66 11.48
C LYS A 16 20.57 7.72 10.04
N ILE A 17 20.42 8.93 9.50
CA ILE A 17 19.97 9.14 8.11
C ILE A 17 20.99 8.54 7.12
N ALA A 18 22.29 8.70 7.37
CA ALA A 18 23.34 8.10 6.55
C ALA A 18 23.27 6.56 6.56
N ARG A 19 23.01 5.94 7.73
CA ARG A 19 22.73 4.49 7.84
C ARG A 19 21.41 4.08 7.18
N GLN A 20 20.44 4.98 7.05
CA GLN A 20 19.24 4.72 6.27
C GLN A 20 19.50 4.81 4.76
N ARG A 21 20.44 5.66 4.31
CA ARG A 21 20.85 5.70 2.89
C ARG A 21 21.55 4.42 2.45
N THR A 22 22.24 3.70 3.34
CA THR A 22 22.75 2.34 3.04
C THR A 22 21.65 1.28 2.87
N LEU A 23 20.37 1.58 3.13
CA LEU A 23 19.23 0.74 2.71
C LEU A 23 18.88 0.89 1.21
N THR A 24 19.77 1.45 0.38
CA THR A 24 19.68 1.27 -1.08
C THR A 24 19.73 -0.22 -1.45
N GLU A 25 20.39 -1.06 -0.65
CA GLU A 25 20.05 -2.48 -0.57
C GLU A 25 18.74 -2.63 0.21
N LYS A 26 17.63 -2.82 -0.51
CA LYS A 26 16.32 -3.14 0.09
C LYS A 26 16.44 -4.45 0.86
N ILE A 27 16.77 -4.38 2.15
CA ILE A 27 16.61 -5.52 3.05
C ILE A 27 15.10 -5.73 3.20
N ILE A 28 14.55 -6.64 2.40
CA ILE A 28 13.14 -7.02 2.48
C ILE A 28 12.96 -7.79 3.78
N SER A 29 12.03 -7.35 4.62
CA SER A 29 11.76 -8.05 5.88
C SER A 29 11.28 -9.49 5.59
N PRO A 30 11.62 -10.48 6.42
CA PRO A 30 11.11 -11.85 6.26
C PRO A 30 9.57 -11.92 6.20
N ALA A 31 8.89 -11.04 6.94
CA ALA A 31 7.43 -10.94 6.91
C ALA A 31 6.90 -10.52 5.52
N ASN A 32 7.58 -9.58 4.85
CA ASN A 32 7.21 -9.16 3.50
C ASN A 32 7.48 -10.27 2.48
N LEU A 33 8.60 -10.99 2.60
CA LEU A 33 8.89 -12.15 1.74
C LEU A 33 7.82 -13.24 1.90
N ALA A 34 7.44 -13.57 3.13
CA ALA A 34 6.39 -14.55 3.39
C ALA A 34 5.02 -14.12 2.85
N ARG A 35 4.70 -12.82 2.91
CA ARG A 35 3.47 -12.29 2.32
C ARG A 35 3.50 -12.37 0.79
N LEU A 36 4.62 -12.03 0.16
CA LEU A 36 4.80 -12.16 -1.28
C LEU A 36 4.66 -13.63 -1.71
N GLU A 37 5.31 -14.56 -1.01
CA GLU A 37 5.19 -15.98 -1.30
C GLU A 37 3.75 -16.48 -1.16
N LYS A 38 3.02 -16.05 -0.13
CA LYS A 38 1.61 -16.38 0.06
C LYS A 38 0.72 -15.84 -1.08
N THR A 39 0.94 -14.60 -1.50
CA THR A 39 0.11 -13.93 -2.51
C THR A 39 0.42 -14.39 -3.94
N PHE A 40 1.70 -14.61 -4.25
CA PHE A 40 2.16 -14.93 -5.61
C PHE A 40 2.44 -16.41 -5.83
N GLY A 41 2.44 -17.24 -4.78
CA GLY A 41 2.76 -18.67 -4.84
C GLY A 41 4.25 -18.95 -5.15
N ALA A 42 5.08 -17.92 -5.17
CA ALA A 42 6.50 -17.98 -5.49
C ALA A 42 7.27 -16.95 -4.66
N ARG A 43 8.52 -17.27 -4.33
CA ARG A 43 9.41 -16.35 -3.62
C ARG A 43 9.93 -15.28 -4.58
N LEU A 44 9.15 -14.21 -4.72
CA LEU A 44 9.48 -13.05 -5.54
C LEU A 44 10.08 -11.91 -4.71
N THR A 45 10.94 -11.13 -5.35
CA THR A 45 11.26 -9.77 -4.89
C THR A 45 10.06 -8.84 -5.11
N PRO A 46 9.93 -7.73 -4.36
CA PRO A 46 8.93 -6.71 -4.63
C PRO A 46 8.96 -6.19 -6.06
N GLU A 47 10.15 -6.05 -6.65
CA GLU A 47 10.34 -5.62 -8.03
C GLU A 47 9.73 -6.62 -9.02
N GLU A 48 9.99 -7.93 -8.84
CA GLU A 48 9.40 -8.98 -9.66
C GLU A 48 7.88 -9.08 -9.48
N ALA A 49 7.39 -8.93 -8.26
CA ALA A 49 5.96 -8.90 -7.95
C ALA A 49 5.24 -7.75 -8.68
N VAL A 50 5.82 -6.54 -8.65
CA VAL A 50 5.30 -5.37 -9.39
C VAL A 50 5.36 -5.62 -10.89
N LYS A 51 6.49 -6.14 -11.40
CA LYS A 51 6.63 -6.46 -12.83
C LYS A 51 5.54 -7.44 -13.26
N LYS A 52 5.28 -8.48 -12.48
CA LYS A 52 4.22 -9.45 -12.78
C LYS A 52 2.83 -8.80 -12.84
N ILE A 53 2.47 -7.98 -11.87
CA ILE A 53 1.18 -7.26 -11.88
C ILE A 53 1.08 -6.38 -13.14
N LEU A 54 2.13 -5.62 -13.47
CA LEU A 54 2.13 -4.74 -14.64
C LEU A 54 2.01 -5.52 -15.95
N ASP A 55 2.69 -6.66 -16.07
CA ASP A 55 2.60 -7.51 -17.26
C ASP A 55 1.17 -8.09 -17.40
N ASP A 56 0.61 -8.64 -16.32
CA ASP A 56 -0.74 -9.21 -16.31
C ASP A 56 -1.81 -8.15 -16.67
N VAL A 57 -1.69 -6.93 -16.13
CA VAL A 57 -2.63 -5.82 -16.42
C VAL A 57 -2.47 -5.30 -17.84
N ARG A 58 -1.25 -5.24 -18.38
CA ARG A 58 -1.04 -4.86 -19.79
C ARG A 58 -1.66 -5.86 -20.76
N GLU A 59 -1.63 -7.15 -20.42
CA GLU A 59 -2.14 -8.21 -21.27
C GLU A 59 -3.67 -8.35 -21.17
N ARG A 60 -4.23 -8.27 -19.96
CA ARG A 60 -5.63 -8.65 -19.68
C ARG A 60 -6.50 -7.51 -19.12
N GLY A 61 -5.93 -6.33 -18.90
CA GLY A 61 -6.64 -5.15 -18.43
C GLY A 61 -7.36 -5.36 -17.10
N ASP A 62 -8.61 -4.90 -17.04
CA ASP A 62 -9.46 -4.90 -15.85
C ASP A 62 -9.68 -6.30 -15.25
N ALA A 63 -9.65 -7.35 -16.06
CA ALA A 63 -9.76 -8.73 -15.57
C ALA A 63 -8.58 -9.08 -14.64
N ALA A 64 -7.35 -8.72 -15.03
CA ALA A 64 -6.18 -8.90 -14.18
C ALA A 64 -6.22 -7.99 -12.94
N ALA A 65 -6.70 -6.76 -13.08
CA ALA A 65 -6.87 -5.85 -11.95
C ALA A 65 -7.84 -6.44 -10.91
N GLY A 66 -8.93 -7.06 -11.34
CA GLY A 66 -9.93 -7.69 -10.48
C GLY A 66 -9.36 -8.89 -9.72
N GLU A 67 -8.65 -9.76 -10.42
CA GLU A 67 -7.96 -10.91 -9.81
C GLU A 67 -6.93 -10.47 -8.76
N TRP A 68 -6.16 -9.41 -9.02
CA TRP A 68 -5.18 -8.90 -8.08
C TRP A 68 -5.83 -8.21 -6.88
N ASN A 69 -6.93 -7.48 -7.08
CA ASN A 69 -7.73 -6.90 -5.99
C ASN A 69 -8.27 -7.98 -5.04
N GLU A 70 -8.79 -9.08 -5.60
CA GLU A 70 -9.26 -10.21 -4.79
C GLU A 70 -8.10 -10.87 -4.02
N LYS A 71 -6.97 -11.14 -4.67
CA LYS A 71 -5.81 -11.80 -4.03
C LYS A 71 -5.12 -10.97 -2.96
N ILE A 72 -5.06 -9.64 -3.13
CA ILE A 72 -4.28 -8.74 -2.27
C ILE A 72 -5.15 -8.14 -1.18
N ASP A 73 -6.32 -7.62 -1.56
CA ASP A 73 -7.21 -6.84 -0.70
C ASP A 73 -8.46 -7.62 -0.27
N GLY A 74 -8.69 -8.81 -0.84
CA GLY A 74 -9.86 -9.65 -0.53
C GLY A 74 -11.18 -9.12 -1.09
N GLY A 75 -11.12 -8.09 -1.95
CA GLY A 75 -12.30 -7.48 -2.55
C GLY A 75 -12.61 -8.08 -3.91
N ALA A 76 -13.77 -8.71 -4.07
CA ALA A 76 -14.34 -8.96 -5.38
C ALA A 76 -15.29 -7.79 -5.71
N ARG A 77 -15.01 -7.07 -6.81
CA ARG A 77 -15.91 -6.03 -7.32
C ARG A 77 -16.15 -6.27 -8.80
N GLU A 78 -17.43 -6.25 -9.19
CA GLU A 78 -17.84 -6.34 -10.60
C GLU A 78 -17.52 -5.05 -11.35
N ASN A 79 -17.49 -3.91 -10.65
CA ASN A 79 -17.15 -2.60 -11.22
C ASN A 79 -16.18 -1.85 -10.30
N PHE A 80 -15.13 -1.28 -10.91
CA PHE A 80 -14.17 -0.43 -10.19
C PHE A 80 -14.69 0.97 -9.95
N LEU A 81 -15.61 1.45 -10.79
CA LEU A 81 -16.17 2.79 -10.66
C LEU A 81 -17.11 2.85 -9.46
N VAL A 82 -16.78 3.69 -8.48
CA VAL A 82 -17.71 4.04 -7.41
C VAL A 82 -18.79 4.94 -7.97
N SER A 83 -20.05 4.55 -7.81
CA SER A 83 -21.18 5.31 -8.34
C SER A 83 -21.37 6.64 -7.60
N ALA A 84 -21.97 7.63 -8.27
CA ALA A 84 -22.31 8.90 -7.64
C ALA A 84 -23.24 8.73 -6.43
N ALA A 85 -24.12 7.72 -6.46
CA ALA A 85 -25.02 7.41 -5.36
C ALA A 85 -24.26 6.84 -4.14
N GLU A 86 -23.28 5.96 -4.34
CA GLU A 86 -22.42 5.47 -3.24
C GLU A 86 -21.62 6.61 -2.62
N ILE A 87 -21.09 7.53 -3.44
CA ILE A 87 -20.35 8.71 -2.95
C ILE A 87 -21.26 9.60 -2.11
N GLU A 88 -22.45 9.93 -2.60
CA GLU A 88 -23.42 10.76 -1.87
C GLU A 88 -23.85 10.09 -0.55
N THR A 89 -24.12 8.78 -0.59
CA THR A 89 -24.48 8.01 0.60
C THR A 89 -23.37 8.06 1.65
N ALA A 90 -22.12 7.79 1.24
CA ALA A 90 -20.96 7.86 2.14
C ALA A 90 -20.78 9.27 2.74
N TYR A 91 -21.02 10.32 1.95
CA TYR A 91 -20.98 11.69 2.46
C TYR A 91 -22.07 11.94 3.51
N GLN A 92 -23.29 11.48 3.28
CA GLN A 92 -24.39 11.68 4.24
C GLN A 92 -24.21 10.86 5.52
N GLU A 93 -23.70 9.64 5.42
CA GLU A 93 -23.38 8.78 6.58
C GLU A 93 -22.19 9.31 7.39
N THR A 94 -21.31 10.09 6.78
CA THR A 94 -20.19 10.71 7.50
C THR A 94 -20.70 11.72 8.53
N PRO A 95 -20.27 11.61 9.82
CA PRO A 95 -20.70 12.53 10.87
C PRO A 95 -20.47 13.99 10.49
N ARG A 96 -21.46 14.84 10.75
CA ARG A 96 -21.42 16.27 10.40
C ARG A 96 -20.13 16.96 10.87
N ALA A 97 -19.67 16.71 12.09
CA ALA A 97 -18.45 17.31 12.60
C ALA A 97 -17.20 16.98 11.76
N VAL A 98 -17.12 15.77 11.19
CA VAL A 98 -16.02 15.37 10.30
C VAL A 98 -16.14 16.09 8.96
N ARG A 99 -17.35 16.19 8.39
CA ARG A 99 -17.60 16.95 7.16
C ARG A 99 -17.25 18.42 7.32
N ASP A 100 -17.71 19.04 8.41
CA ASP A 100 -17.46 20.44 8.72
C ASP A 100 -15.94 20.70 8.90
N ALA A 101 -15.21 19.76 9.51
CA ALA A 101 -13.75 19.85 9.63
C ALA A 101 -13.01 19.73 8.29
N LEU A 102 -13.46 18.84 7.39
CA LEU A 102 -12.87 18.69 6.06
C LEU A 102 -13.14 19.91 5.15
N HIS A 103 -14.29 20.57 5.30
CA HIS A 103 -14.60 21.82 4.57
C HIS A 103 -13.76 23.02 5.04
N LEU A 104 -13.19 22.97 6.25
CA LEU A 104 -12.34 24.04 6.80
C LEU A 104 -10.85 23.89 6.43
N ALA A 105 -10.42 22.71 6.00
CA ALA A 105 -9.01 22.35 5.77
C ALA A 105 -8.40 22.95 4.50
#